data_AF-A0A447TLA8-F1
#
_entry.id   AF-A0A447TLA8-F1
#
_cell.length_a   1.000
_cell.length_b   1.000
_cell.length_c   1.000
_cell.angle_alpha   90.00
_cell.angle_beta   90.00
_cell.angle_gamma   90.00
#
_symmetry.space_group_name_H-M   'P 1'
#
loop_
_entity.id
_entity.type
_entity.pdbx_description
1 polymer ?
#
loop_
_entity_poly.entity_id
_entity_poly.type
_entity_poly.pdbx_seq_one_letter_code
_entity_poly.pdbx_strand_id
1 'polypeptide(L)'
;MSFYKPQGNLNMHAGYSDVESGDRHVANVLQHLMSGPQWKNMVVVITHDENGGWWDHVAPPKGDRWGPGSRIPAIVVSPFAKKGHVDHTFYDTTSIIRFISRLHGLPELEGVKVRNQAFRERGAQPPGDLTGALQF
;
A
#
# COMPACT_ATOMS: atom_id res chain seq x y z
N MET A 1 7.78 -13.07 3.96
CA MET A 1 6.76 -12.02 3.79
C MET A 1 6.14 -11.73 5.14
N SER A 2 5.95 -10.47 5.48
CA SER A 2 5.46 -10.09 6.80
C SER A 2 4.44 -8.97 6.67
N PHE A 3 3.27 -9.15 7.30
CA PHE A 3 2.29 -8.09 7.52
C PHE A 3 2.39 -7.66 8.97
N TYR A 4 2.53 -6.36 9.21
CA TYR A 4 2.68 -5.81 10.55
C TYR A 4 1.59 -4.79 10.81
N LYS A 5 0.77 -5.02 11.85
CA LYS A 5 -0.17 -4.03 12.38
C LYS A 5 0.40 -3.55 13.73
N PRO A 6 0.62 -2.23 13.91
CA PRO A 6 1.07 -1.69 15.19
C PRO A 6 0.11 -2.00 16.33
N GLN A 7 0.60 -1.90 17.56
CA GLN A 7 -0.25 -1.88 18.75
C GLN A 7 -1.30 -0.77 18.63
N GLY A 8 -2.47 -0.93 19.26
CA GLY A 8 -3.60 -0.02 19.12
C GLY A 8 -3.26 1.46 19.35
N ASN A 9 -2.44 1.79 20.34
CA ASN A 9 -2.04 3.19 20.61
C ASN A 9 -1.00 3.74 19.61
N LEU A 10 -0.50 2.94 18.68
CA LEU A 10 0.55 3.31 17.70
C LEU A 10 0.07 3.19 16.25
N ASN A 11 -1.24 2.99 16.03
CA ASN A 11 -1.80 2.70 14.71
C ASN A 11 -2.40 3.93 14.01
N MET A 12 -2.29 5.13 14.61
CA MET A 12 -2.80 6.41 14.11
C MET A 12 -4.33 6.51 14.00
N HIS A 13 -5.08 5.54 14.54
CA HIS A 13 -6.52 5.56 14.47
C HIS A 13 -7.09 6.69 15.36
N ALA A 14 -7.98 7.48 14.77
CA ALA A 14 -8.63 8.58 15.48
C ALA A 14 -9.41 8.08 16.71
N GLY A 15 -9.41 8.88 17.77
CA GLY A 15 -10.16 8.62 19.01
C GLY A 15 -9.39 7.88 20.10
N TYR A 16 -8.38 7.06 19.76
CA TYR A 16 -7.58 6.33 20.76
C TYR A 16 -6.07 6.26 20.45
N SER A 17 -5.64 6.77 19.29
CA SER A 17 -4.23 6.94 18.92
C SER A 17 -4.05 8.32 18.26
N ASP A 18 -2.81 8.65 17.92
CA ASP A 18 -2.41 9.93 17.35
C ASP A 18 -1.32 9.74 16.28
N VAL A 19 -1.20 10.73 15.39
CA VAL A 19 -0.27 10.69 14.25
C VAL A 19 1.19 10.72 14.71
N GLU A 20 1.52 11.52 15.72
CA GLU A 20 2.91 11.70 16.18
C GLU A 20 3.48 10.39 16.74
N SER A 21 2.72 9.71 17.60
CA SER A 21 3.09 8.42 18.18
C SER A 21 3.22 7.33 17.11
N GLY A 22 2.30 7.32 16.14
CA GLY A 22 2.38 6.41 14.99
C GLY A 22 3.61 6.67 14.12
N ASP A 23 3.90 7.94 13.80
CA ASP A 23 5.03 8.31 12.94
C ASP A 23 6.37 7.97 13.60
N ARG A 24 6.50 8.26 14.91
CA ARG A 24 7.68 7.82 15.69
C ARG A 24 7.85 6.31 15.66
N HIS A 25 6.74 5.57 15.77
CA HIS A 25 6.79 4.11 15.73
C HIS A 25 7.21 3.59 14.34
N VAL A 26 6.65 4.14 13.27
CA VAL A 26 7.06 3.81 11.88
C VAL A 26 8.53 4.10 11.67
N ALA A 27 9.02 5.29 12.08
CA ALA A 27 10.43 5.66 11.98
C ALA A 27 11.33 4.68 12.74
N ASN A 28 10.95 4.32 13.96
CA ASN A 28 11.69 3.35 14.78
C ASN A 28 11.76 1.97 14.10
N VAL A 29 10.64 1.46 13.58
CA VAL A 29 10.61 0.17 12.86
C VAL A 29 11.48 0.22 11.61
N LEU A 30 11.36 1.27 10.80
CA LEU A 30 12.18 1.44 9.60
C LEU A 30 13.67 1.48 9.93
N GLN A 31 14.07 2.24 10.96
CA GLN A 31 15.47 2.32 11.38
C GLN A 31 16.05 0.93 11.71
N HIS A 32 15.30 0.12 12.45
CA HIS A 32 15.71 -1.26 12.78
C HIS A 32 15.82 -2.13 11.52
N LEU A 33 14.81 -2.08 10.64
CA LEU A 33 14.81 -2.84 9.38
C LEU A 33 15.98 -2.43 8.46
N MET A 34 16.28 -1.13 8.37
CA MET A 34 17.38 -0.59 7.57
C MET A 34 18.76 -0.96 8.11
N SER A 35 18.89 -1.13 9.43
CA SER A 35 20.12 -1.61 10.07
C SER A 35 20.31 -3.13 9.97
N GLY A 36 19.26 -3.86 9.62
CA GLY A 36 19.25 -5.31 9.55
C GLY A 36 20.01 -5.88 8.34
N PRO A 37 20.57 -7.10 8.44
CA PRO A 37 21.33 -7.71 7.36
C PRO A 37 20.50 -8.02 6.09
N GLN A 38 19.17 -8.05 6.22
CA GLN A 38 18.23 -8.29 5.12
C GLN A 38 17.91 -7.02 4.31
N TRP A 39 18.26 -5.81 4.80
CA TRP A 39 17.84 -4.54 4.20
C TRP A 39 18.11 -4.46 2.70
N LYS A 40 19.29 -4.93 2.25
CA LYS A 40 19.71 -4.91 0.84
C LYS A 40 18.72 -5.56 -0.15
N ASN A 41 17.85 -6.43 0.35
CA ASN A 41 16.86 -7.17 -0.44
C ASN A 41 15.42 -6.93 0.07
N MET A 42 15.16 -5.78 0.71
CA MET A 42 13.89 -5.51 1.38
C MET A 42 13.06 -4.46 0.64
N VAL A 43 11.75 -4.67 0.59
CA VAL A 43 10.75 -3.65 0.22
C VAL A 43 9.78 -3.53 1.37
N VAL A 44 9.62 -2.31 1.90
CA VAL A 44 8.64 -1.98 2.94
C VAL A 44 7.58 -1.09 2.32
N VAL A 45 6.32 -1.49 2.45
CA VAL A 45 5.15 -0.70 2.04
C VAL A 45 4.44 -0.23 3.30
N ILE A 46 4.38 1.08 3.51
CA ILE A 46 3.64 1.71 4.59
C ILE A 46 2.33 2.19 3.99
N THR A 47 1.20 1.77 4.56
CA THR A 47 -0.13 2.12 4.07
C THR A 47 -1.13 2.14 5.22
N HIS A 48 -2.30 2.71 4.96
CA HIS A 48 -3.43 2.70 5.87
C HIS A 48 -4.51 1.74 5.39
N ASP A 49 -5.37 1.26 6.28
CA ASP A 49 -6.51 0.41 5.91
C ASP A 49 -7.71 1.23 5.41
N GLU A 50 -7.84 2.48 5.85
CA GLU A 50 -8.93 3.40 5.51
C GLU A 50 -8.51 4.88 5.70
N ASN A 51 -9.41 5.83 5.42
CA ASN A 51 -9.09 7.28 5.38
C ASN A 51 -9.49 8.05 6.64
N GLY A 52 -9.92 7.39 7.71
CA GLY A 52 -10.43 7.92 8.97
C GLY A 52 -11.77 8.68 8.86
N GLY A 53 -12.44 8.65 7.70
CA GLY A 53 -13.53 9.56 7.39
C GLY A 53 -13.09 11.01 7.14
N TRP A 54 -11.78 11.27 7.05
CA TRP A 54 -11.24 12.59 6.74
C TRP A 54 -11.49 12.97 5.28
N TRP A 55 -11.61 14.27 5.02
CA TRP A 55 -11.90 14.80 3.69
C TRP A 55 -10.73 14.60 2.72
N ASP A 56 -11.05 14.14 1.51
CA ASP A 56 -10.14 14.10 0.36
C ASP A 56 -10.85 14.74 -0.84
N HIS A 57 -10.13 15.57 -1.60
CA HIS A 57 -10.70 16.30 -2.74
C HIS A 57 -11.01 15.41 -3.96
N VAL A 58 -10.36 14.26 -4.07
CA VAL A 58 -10.57 13.32 -5.17
C VAL A 58 -11.76 12.45 -4.83
N ALA A 59 -12.82 12.57 -5.63
CA ALA A 59 -13.96 11.68 -5.52
C ALA A 59 -13.51 10.21 -5.64
N PRO A 60 -14.01 9.30 -4.78
CA PRO A 60 -13.72 7.88 -4.89
C PRO A 60 -13.98 7.38 -6.33
N PRO A 61 -13.05 6.62 -6.93
CA PRO A 61 -13.25 6.07 -8.26
C PRO A 61 -14.50 5.20 -8.30
N LYS A 62 -15.15 5.12 -9.48
CA LYS A 62 -16.24 4.16 -9.68
C LYS A 62 -15.69 2.74 -9.50
N GLY A 63 -16.20 2.07 -8.49
CA GLY A 63 -15.75 0.78 -8.03
C GLY A 63 -16.72 -0.37 -8.26
N ASP A 64 -16.33 -1.54 -7.77
CA ASP A 64 -17.24 -2.64 -7.48
C ASP A 64 -17.90 -2.45 -6.10
N ARG A 65 -18.59 -3.48 -5.59
CA ARG A 65 -19.21 -3.49 -4.25
C ARG A 65 -18.23 -3.12 -3.13
N TRP A 66 -16.94 -3.36 -3.29
CA TRP A 66 -15.90 -3.22 -2.27
C TRP A 66 -14.99 -2.00 -2.49
N GLY A 67 -15.20 -1.23 -3.55
CA GLY A 67 -14.44 -0.02 -3.84
C GLY A 67 -13.85 0.00 -5.25
N PRO A 68 -12.94 0.95 -5.55
CA PRO A 68 -12.12 1.69 -4.61
C PRO A 68 -12.89 2.72 -3.77
N GLY A 69 -12.46 2.93 -2.53
CA GLY A 69 -12.95 3.99 -1.65
C GLY A 69 -12.12 5.28 -1.78
N SER A 70 -12.18 6.12 -0.74
CA SER A 70 -11.33 7.30 -0.61
C SER A 70 -9.84 6.94 -0.67
N ARG A 71 -9.02 7.89 -1.11
CA ARG A 71 -7.57 7.70 -1.18
C ARG A 71 -6.99 7.53 0.22
N ILE A 72 -5.93 6.73 0.28
CA ILE A 72 -5.11 6.49 1.47
C ILE A 72 -3.64 6.75 1.14
N PRO A 73 -2.81 7.17 2.11
CA PRO A 73 -1.37 7.27 1.91
C PRO A 73 -0.74 5.90 1.68
N ALA A 74 0.19 5.82 0.72
CA ALA A 74 1.06 4.67 0.51
C ALA A 74 2.50 5.16 0.27
N ILE A 75 3.46 4.61 1.01
CA ILE A 75 4.88 4.95 0.91
C ILE A 75 5.68 3.66 0.72
N VAL A 76 6.57 3.65 -0.28
CA VAL A 76 7.48 2.53 -0.55
C VAL A 76 8.88 2.92 -0.10
N VAL A 77 9.46 2.14 0.82
CA VAL A 77 10.82 2.33 1.36
C VAL A 77 11.64 1.09 1.04
N SER A 78 12.71 1.24 0.26
CA SER A 78 13.54 0.13 -0.21
C SER A 78 14.88 0.62 -0.78
N PRO A 79 15.95 -0.19 -0.79
CA PRO A 79 17.12 0.07 -1.64
C PRO A 79 16.78 0.17 -3.14
N PHE A 80 15.69 -0.47 -3.57
CA PHE A 80 15.19 -0.43 -4.95
C PHE A 80 14.22 0.73 -5.21
N ALA A 81 13.85 1.53 -4.20
CA ALA A 81 12.87 2.59 -4.40
C ALA A 81 13.44 3.72 -5.25
N LYS A 82 12.64 4.26 -6.17
CA LYS A 82 12.95 5.51 -6.86
C LYS A 82 13.01 6.65 -5.84
N LYS A 83 14.16 7.32 -5.73
CA LYS A 83 14.38 8.38 -4.73
C LYS A 83 13.67 9.67 -5.13
N GLY A 84 13.01 10.32 -4.17
CA GLY A 84 12.32 11.60 -4.40
C GLY A 84 11.22 11.53 -5.45
N HIS A 85 10.63 10.35 -5.65
CA HIS A 85 9.66 10.10 -6.72
C HIS A 85 8.25 9.96 -6.16
N VAL A 86 7.30 10.58 -6.86
CA VAL A 86 5.86 10.38 -6.64
C VAL A 86 5.34 9.58 -7.82
N ASP A 87 4.87 8.36 -7.55
CA ASP A 87 4.24 7.52 -8.56
C ASP A 87 2.74 7.87 -8.65
N HIS A 88 2.31 8.27 -9.84
CA HIS A 88 0.92 8.64 -10.14
C HIS A 88 0.09 7.48 -10.70
N THR A 89 0.68 6.28 -10.78
CA THR A 89 -0.05 5.07 -11.17
C THR A 89 -1.23 4.84 -10.23
N PHE A 90 -2.36 4.43 -10.80
CA PHE A 90 -3.53 4.08 -10.01
C PHE A 90 -3.29 2.76 -9.26
N TYR A 91 -3.36 2.83 -7.93
CA TYR A 91 -3.20 1.70 -7.01
C TYR A 91 -4.38 1.59 -6.06
N ASP A 92 -4.57 0.39 -5.52
CA ASP A 92 -5.46 0.14 -4.38
C ASP A 92 -4.83 -0.89 -3.44
N THR A 93 -5.56 -1.29 -2.38
CA THR A 93 -5.03 -2.25 -1.39
C THR A 93 -4.67 -3.61 -2.01
N THR A 94 -5.24 -3.98 -3.17
CA THR A 94 -4.87 -5.20 -3.89
C THR A 94 -3.54 -5.08 -4.63
N SER A 95 -3.01 -3.87 -4.83
CA SER A 95 -1.68 -3.65 -5.42
C SER A 95 -0.55 -4.32 -4.62
N ILE A 96 -0.71 -4.45 -3.30
CA ILE A 96 0.26 -5.17 -2.44
C ILE A 96 0.29 -6.66 -2.80
N ILE A 97 -0.87 -7.30 -2.92
CA ILE A 97 -0.92 -8.73 -3.24
C ILE A 97 -0.54 -9.00 -4.69
N ARG A 98 -0.82 -8.07 -5.62
CA ARG A 98 -0.32 -8.13 -7.01
C ARG A 98 1.21 -8.09 -7.06
N PHE A 99 1.82 -7.17 -6.32
CA PHE A 99 3.26 -7.06 -6.21
C PHE A 99 3.89 -8.37 -5.71
N ILE A 100 3.33 -8.91 -4.62
CA ILE A 100 3.73 -10.16 -4.01
C ILE A 100 3.64 -11.33 -5.02
N SER A 101 2.50 -11.49 -5.68
CA SER A 101 2.30 -12.56 -6.64
C SER A 101 3.28 -12.46 -7.80
N ARG A 102 3.52 -11.26 -8.32
CA ARG A 102 4.52 -11.01 -9.36
C ARG A 102 5.92 -11.37 -8.89
N LEU A 103 6.34 -10.88 -7.72
CA LEU A 103 7.69 -11.09 -7.19
C LEU A 103 8.03 -12.57 -7.02
N HIS A 104 7.04 -13.38 -6.64
CA HIS A 104 7.21 -14.81 -6.37
C HIS A 104 6.74 -15.73 -7.51
N GLY A 105 6.29 -15.18 -8.64
CA GLY A 105 5.75 -15.96 -9.75
C GLY A 105 4.52 -16.79 -9.38
N LEU A 106 3.69 -16.30 -8.46
CA LEU A 106 2.51 -17.00 -7.97
C LEU A 106 1.31 -16.79 -8.91
N PRO A 107 0.39 -17.77 -8.99
CA PRO A 107 -0.88 -17.58 -9.68
C PRO A 107 -1.65 -16.38 -9.13
N GLU A 108 -2.40 -15.70 -10.00
CA GLU A 108 -3.29 -14.62 -9.58
C GLU A 108 -4.40 -15.18 -8.69
N LEU A 109 -4.65 -14.54 -7.55
CA LEU A 109 -5.70 -14.94 -6.62
C LEU A 109 -7.09 -14.60 -7.18
N GLU A 110 -8.08 -15.43 -6.89
CA GLU A 110 -9.46 -15.24 -7.37
C GLU A 110 -10.02 -13.85 -7.05
N GLY A 111 -9.76 -13.30 -5.85
CA GLY A 111 -10.20 -11.94 -5.51
C GLY A 111 -9.60 -10.85 -6.40
N VAL A 112 -8.35 -11.03 -6.84
CA VAL A 112 -7.66 -10.11 -7.76
C VAL A 112 -8.23 -10.26 -9.18
N LYS A 113 -8.52 -11.49 -9.63
CA LYS A 113 -9.18 -11.76 -10.91
C LYS A 113 -10.55 -11.11 -11.01
N VAL A 114 -11.40 -11.34 -10.00
CA VAL A 114 -12.75 -10.74 -9.94
C VAL A 114 -12.66 -9.21 -9.98
N ARG A 115 -11.71 -8.63 -9.25
CA ARG A 115 -11.50 -7.19 -9.26
C ARG A 115 -11.01 -6.68 -10.62
N ASN A 116 -10.05 -7.35 -11.25
CA ASN A 116 -9.62 -7.02 -12.62
C ASN A 116 -10.78 -7.03 -13.60
N GLN A 117 -11.61 -8.07 -13.53
CA GLN A 117 -12.77 -8.22 -14.39
C GLN A 117 -13.76 -7.06 -14.18
N ALA A 118 -14.08 -6.71 -12.94
CA ALA A 118 -14.97 -5.59 -12.65
C ALA A 118 -14.47 -4.24 -13.19
N PHE A 119 -13.16 -4.01 -13.23
CA PHE A 119 -12.57 -2.83 -13.88
C PHE A 119 -12.70 -2.91 -15.41
N ARG A 120 -12.41 -4.06 -16.00
CA ARG A 120 -12.50 -4.26 -17.46
C ARG A 120 -13.92 -4.15 -17.99
N GLU A 121 -14.91 -4.69 -17.28
CA GLU A 121 -16.33 -4.64 -17.66
C GLU A 121 -16.87 -3.21 -17.77
N ARG A 122 -16.26 -2.24 -17.07
CA ARG A 122 -16.60 -0.81 -17.16
C ARG A 122 -15.64 0.00 -18.04
N GLY A 123 -14.79 -0.65 -18.83
CA GLY A 123 -13.82 0.01 -19.72
C GLY A 123 -12.67 0.71 -18.98
N ALA A 124 -12.39 0.34 -17.72
CA ALA A 124 -11.30 0.91 -16.92
C ALA A 124 -10.09 -0.02 -16.84
N GLN A 125 -8.90 0.56 -16.66
CA GLN A 125 -7.69 -0.21 -16.39
C GLN A 125 -7.67 -0.68 -14.92
N PRO A 126 -7.32 -1.94 -14.64
CA PRO A 126 -7.13 -2.41 -13.27
C PRO A 126 -6.00 -1.68 -12.53
N PRO A 127 -5.99 -1.69 -11.18
CA PRO A 127 -4.89 -1.16 -10.38
C PRO A 127 -3.55 -1.82 -10.72
N GLY A 128 -2.47 -1.04 -10.63
CA GLY A 128 -1.11 -1.55 -10.81
C GLY A 128 -0.60 -2.39 -9.63
N ASP A 129 0.68 -2.75 -9.65
CA ASP A 129 1.33 -3.71 -8.74
C ASP A 129 2.53 -3.12 -7.97
N LEU A 130 2.53 -1.81 -7.71
CA LEU A 130 3.62 -1.06 -7.03
C LEU A 130 5.00 -1.08 -7.70
N THR A 131 5.19 -1.79 -8.81
CA THR A 131 6.49 -1.83 -9.51
C THR A 131 6.91 -0.47 -10.07
N GLY A 132 5.96 0.42 -10.32
CA GLY A 132 6.21 1.80 -10.76
C GLY A 132 7.02 2.62 -9.75
N ALA A 133 6.97 2.27 -8.46
CA ALA A 133 7.74 2.92 -7.40
C ALA A 133 9.19 2.41 -7.28
N LEU A 134 9.54 1.33 -7.99
CA LEU A 134 10.83 0.64 -7.87
C LEU A 134 11.68 0.80 -9.14
N GLN A 135 13.00 0.70 -8.97
CA GLN A 135 14.00 0.62 -10.03
C GLN A 135 14.95 -0.54 -9.70
N PHE A 136 15.17 -1.41 -10.67
CA PHE A 136 16.04 -2.59 -10.56
C PHE A 136 17.21 -2.45 -11.53
#